data_AF-A0AAD6M530-F1
#
_entry.id   AF-A0AAD6M530-F1
#
_cell.length_a   1.000
_cell.length_b   1.000
_cell.length_c   1.000
_cell.angle_alpha   90.00
_cell.angle_beta   90.00
_cell.angle_gamma   90.00
#
_symmetry.space_group_name_H-M   'P 1'
#
loop_
_entity.id
_entity.type
_entity.pdbx_description
1 polymer ?
#
loop_
_entity_poly.entity_id
_entity_poly.type
_entity_poly.pdbx_seq_one_letter_code
_entity_poly.pdbx_strand_id
1 'polypeptide(L)'
;MGNFYSAARDPIFFCHHSNVDRMWSVWKTLGGRRTDLTDPDWLNASFFFYDENANPVRVKVRDCLDTRNLGYVYQDVEIPWLQSRPTPRRSAKKNKVISVKVARPKQSRSKKEKEDEEELLVIQGLEFDKTKALKFDVYINDEDDSLSAPDKTEFAGSFVNVPHKHKHGKKMSTCFRLALTDLLEDLDVEGDDSLIVTLVPRYGKGLAKIGGIKIEFDRD
;
A
#
# COMPACT_ATOMS: atom_id res chain seq x y z
N MET A 1 -16.16 13.55 -2.57
CA MET A 1 -15.14 12.49 -2.40
C MET A 1 -13.68 12.96 -2.21
N GLY A 2 -13.14 13.94 -2.95
CA GLY A 2 -11.69 14.26 -2.94
C GLY A 2 -11.06 14.93 -1.70
N ASN A 3 -11.77 15.03 -0.56
CA ASN A 3 -11.22 15.53 0.70
C ASN A 3 -12.02 14.95 1.88
N PHE A 4 -11.32 14.43 2.90
CA PHE A 4 -11.95 13.71 4.01
C PHE A 4 -13.00 14.51 4.78
N TYR A 5 -12.84 15.82 5.00
CA TYR A 5 -13.85 16.62 5.75
C TYR A 5 -15.22 16.69 5.04
N SER A 6 -15.25 16.39 3.74
CA SER A 6 -16.43 16.50 2.89
C SER A 6 -16.78 15.20 2.18
N ALA A 7 -16.00 14.13 2.37
CA ALA A 7 -16.12 12.91 1.59
C ALA A 7 -17.50 12.26 1.79
N ALA A 8 -17.91 12.08 3.05
CA ALA A 8 -19.20 11.48 3.42
C ALA A 8 -20.44 12.34 3.14
N ARG A 9 -20.27 13.57 2.62
CA ARG A 9 -21.42 14.38 2.16
C ARG A 9 -21.98 13.89 0.82
N ASP A 10 -21.19 13.10 0.11
CA ASP A 10 -21.61 12.39 -1.10
C ASP A 10 -22.00 10.95 -0.72
N PRO A 11 -23.24 10.50 -0.97
CA PRO A 11 -23.68 9.15 -0.60
C PRO A 11 -22.81 8.02 -1.17
N ILE A 12 -22.15 8.23 -2.33
CA ILE A 12 -21.27 7.21 -2.92
C ILE A 12 -20.08 6.86 -2.03
N PHE A 13 -19.75 7.72 -1.04
CA PHE A 13 -18.75 7.46 -0.03
C PHE A 13 -18.97 6.12 0.67
N PHE A 14 -20.21 5.84 1.07
CA PHE A 14 -20.54 4.61 1.79
C PHE A 14 -20.44 3.38 0.89
N CYS A 15 -20.87 3.48 -0.37
CA CYS A 15 -20.69 2.40 -1.36
C CYS A 15 -19.21 2.13 -1.66
N HIS A 16 -18.39 3.19 -1.77
CA HIS A 16 -16.96 3.06 -1.94
C HIS A 16 -16.31 2.35 -0.75
N HIS A 17 -16.62 2.79 0.48
CA HIS A 17 -16.10 2.17 1.70
C HIS A 17 -16.63 0.75 1.93
N SER A 18 -17.83 0.42 1.46
CA SER A 18 -18.34 -0.95 1.47
C SER A 18 -17.48 -1.89 0.62
N ASN A 19 -17.03 -1.48 -0.57
CA ASN A 19 -16.11 -2.31 -1.33
C ASN A 19 -14.69 -2.33 -0.74
N VAL A 20 -14.25 -1.28 -0.03
CA VAL A 20 -12.99 -1.29 0.73
C VAL A 20 -13.07 -2.30 1.89
N ASP A 21 -14.18 -2.33 2.61
CA ASP A 21 -14.45 -3.31 3.67
C ASP A 21 -14.50 -4.74 3.09
N ARG A 22 -15.15 -4.95 1.94
CA ARG A 22 -15.10 -6.21 1.20
C ARG A 22 -13.68 -6.65 0.85
N MET A 23 -12.76 -5.72 0.52
CA MET A 23 -11.36 -6.08 0.24
C MET A 23 -10.66 -6.70 1.45
N TRP A 24 -11.02 -6.33 2.69
CA TRP A 24 -10.51 -7.00 3.88
C TRP A 24 -10.98 -8.46 3.93
N SER A 25 -12.26 -8.73 3.71
CA SER A 25 -12.79 -10.09 3.65
C SER A 25 -12.11 -10.92 2.56
N VAL A 26 -11.97 -10.37 1.34
CA VAL A 26 -11.31 -11.05 0.22
C VAL A 26 -9.82 -11.28 0.51
N TRP A 27 -9.11 -10.31 1.05
CA TRP A 27 -7.68 -10.43 1.35
C TRP A 27 -7.38 -11.63 2.26
N LYS A 28 -8.24 -11.90 3.24
CA LYS A 28 -8.13 -13.06 4.14
C LYS A 28 -8.33 -14.41 3.45
N THR A 29 -9.05 -14.47 2.33
CA THR A 29 -9.27 -15.73 1.60
C THR A 29 -8.11 -16.11 0.68
N LEU A 30 -7.17 -15.20 0.43
CA LEU A 30 -6.01 -15.43 -0.44
C LEU A 30 -4.90 -16.28 0.21
N GLY A 31 -5.06 -16.69 1.46
CA GLY A 31 -4.13 -17.56 2.18
C GLY A 31 -2.77 -16.92 2.48
N GLY A 32 -1.79 -17.76 2.84
CA GLY A 32 -0.47 -17.32 3.31
C GLY A 32 -0.55 -16.65 4.69
N ARG A 33 0.23 -15.59 4.91
CA ARG A 33 0.26 -14.79 6.15
C ARG A 33 -0.85 -13.73 6.23
N ARG A 34 -1.92 -13.86 5.44
CA ARG A 34 -2.99 -12.85 5.34
C ARG A 34 -4.05 -13.05 6.43
N THR A 35 -3.65 -12.78 7.67
CA THR A 35 -4.47 -12.93 8.88
C THR A 35 -4.71 -11.60 9.58
N ASP A 36 -5.78 -11.50 10.38
CA ASP A 36 -6.03 -10.32 11.20
C ASP A 36 -4.87 -10.07 12.19
N LEU A 37 -4.64 -8.80 12.53
CA LEU A 37 -3.62 -8.42 13.52
C LEU A 37 -3.99 -8.97 14.90
N THR A 38 -2.99 -9.48 15.62
CA THR A 38 -3.15 -10.11 16.94
C THR A 38 -2.71 -9.21 18.09
N ASP A 39 -2.14 -8.03 17.78
CA ASP A 39 -1.66 -7.05 18.76
C ASP A 39 -2.81 -6.61 19.70
N PRO A 40 -2.67 -6.82 21.02
CA PRO A 40 -3.65 -6.36 22.00
C PRO A 40 -3.96 -4.85 21.93
N ASP A 41 -3.00 -4.01 21.57
CA ASP A 41 -3.22 -2.56 21.47
C ASP A 41 -4.15 -2.24 20.30
N TRP A 42 -3.99 -2.95 19.19
CA TRP A 42 -4.90 -2.84 18.04
C TRP A 42 -6.28 -3.43 18.37
N LEU A 43 -6.34 -4.64 18.92
CA LEU A 43 -7.59 -5.34 19.25
C LEU A 43 -8.44 -4.61 20.29
N ASN A 44 -7.80 -3.93 21.26
CA ASN A 44 -8.48 -3.20 22.31
C ASN A 44 -8.73 -1.72 21.97
N ALA A 45 -8.23 -1.22 20.83
CA ALA A 45 -8.59 0.09 20.35
C ALA A 45 -10.11 0.20 20.24
N SER A 46 -10.65 1.33 20.69
CA SER A 46 -12.09 1.54 20.77
C SER A 46 -12.52 2.83 20.11
N PHE A 47 -13.71 2.79 19.52
CA PHE A 47 -14.35 3.91 18.84
C PHE A 47 -15.75 4.12 19.40
N PHE A 48 -16.34 5.25 19.07
CA PHE A 48 -17.64 5.66 19.56
C PHE A 48 -18.54 6.03 18.38
N PHE A 49 -19.73 5.46 18.35
CA PHE A 49 -20.74 5.70 17.32
C PHE A 49 -22.11 5.89 17.96
N TYR A 50 -23.02 6.50 17.22
CA TYR A 50 -24.45 6.46 17.53
C TYR A 50 -25.08 5.29 16.79
N ASP A 51 -25.88 4.49 17.49
CA ASP A 51 -26.69 3.43 16.88
C ASP A 51 -27.96 3.99 16.21
N GLU A 52 -28.78 3.11 15.64
CA GLU A 52 -30.05 3.47 14.99
C GLU A 52 -31.09 4.07 15.94
N ASN A 53 -30.92 3.90 17.25
CA ASN A 53 -31.77 4.44 18.31
C ASN A 53 -31.21 5.74 18.92
N ALA A 54 -30.16 6.30 18.30
CA ALA A 54 -29.40 7.46 18.79
C ALA A 54 -28.75 7.25 20.17
N ASN A 55 -28.49 6.00 20.56
CA ASN A 55 -27.71 5.70 21.74
C ASN A 55 -26.21 5.74 21.43
N PRO A 56 -25.41 6.29 22.35
CA PRO A 56 -23.97 6.23 22.25
C PRO A 56 -23.43 4.82 22.54
N VAL A 57 -22.73 4.21 21.58
CA VAL A 57 -22.14 2.87 21.71
C VAL A 57 -20.63 2.92 21.54
N ARG A 58 -19.91 2.26 22.45
CA ARG A 58 -18.47 2.03 22.32
C ARG A 58 -18.23 0.66 21.70
N VAL A 59 -17.47 0.62 20.62
CA VAL A 59 -17.08 -0.61 19.91
C VAL A 59 -15.58 -0.83 20.00
N LYS A 60 -15.13 -2.09 19.94
CA LYS A 60 -13.70 -2.44 19.86
C LYS A 60 -13.39 -3.10 18.52
N VAL A 61 -12.14 -2.94 18.06
CA VAL A 61 -11.67 -3.55 16.81
C VAL A 61 -11.85 -5.07 16.79
N ARG A 62 -11.53 -5.75 17.89
CA ARG A 62 -11.66 -7.21 17.97
C ARG A 62 -13.07 -7.74 17.71
N ASP A 63 -14.09 -6.91 17.94
CA ASP A 63 -15.50 -7.31 17.81
C ASP A 63 -15.99 -7.21 16.35
N CYS A 64 -15.20 -6.62 15.44
CA CYS A 64 -15.54 -6.44 14.02
C CYS A 64 -14.68 -7.25 13.03
N LEU A 65 -13.87 -8.20 13.50
CA LEU A 65 -12.98 -9.00 12.63
C LEU A 65 -13.74 -9.97 11.71
N ASP A 66 -14.92 -10.41 12.13
CA ASP A 66 -15.79 -11.29 11.37
C ASP A 66 -17.13 -10.59 11.12
N THR A 67 -17.41 -10.28 9.86
CA THR A 67 -18.63 -9.57 9.44
C THR A 67 -19.89 -10.37 9.78
N ARG A 68 -19.80 -11.70 9.91
CA ARG A 68 -20.93 -12.57 10.28
C ARG A 68 -21.40 -12.30 11.70
N ASN A 69 -20.48 -11.95 12.61
CA ASN A 69 -20.84 -11.54 13.98
C ASN A 69 -21.56 -10.19 14.00
N LEU A 70 -21.39 -9.39 12.95
CA LEU A 70 -22.10 -8.13 12.73
C LEU A 70 -23.39 -8.30 11.91
N GLY A 71 -23.73 -9.54 11.52
CA GLY A 71 -24.97 -9.86 10.83
C GLY A 71 -24.97 -9.58 9.33
N TYR A 72 -23.81 -9.44 8.68
CA TYR A 72 -23.75 -9.22 7.23
C TYR A 72 -22.62 -9.98 6.52
N VAL A 73 -22.81 -10.20 5.22
CA VAL A 73 -21.81 -10.70 4.26
C VAL A 73 -21.98 -10.00 2.92
N TYR A 74 -20.94 -10.07 2.08
CA TYR A 74 -21.00 -9.61 0.70
C TYR A 74 -21.55 -10.71 -0.22
N GLN A 75 -22.23 -10.30 -1.29
CA GLN A 75 -22.57 -11.22 -2.36
C GLN A 75 -21.28 -11.75 -3.02
N ASP A 76 -21.23 -13.06 -3.23
CA ASP A 76 -20.17 -13.69 -4.01
C ASP A 76 -20.30 -13.29 -5.49
N VAL A 77 -19.26 -12.63 -5.97
CA VAL A 77 -19.12 -12.18 -7.35
C VAL A 77 -17.73 -12.53 -7.84
N GLU A 78 -17.58 -12.70 -9.16
CA GLU A 78 -16.29 -12.96 -9.78
C GLU A 78 -15.25 -11.90 -9.38
N ILE A 79 -14.02 -12.35 -9.14
CA ILE A 79 -12.89 -11.51 -8.78
C ILE A 79 -11.86 -11.57 -9.93
N PRO A 80 -12.05 -10.75 -10.99
CA PRO A 80 -11.27 -10.88 -12.22
C PRO A 80 -9.77 -10.56 -12.04
N TRP A 81 -9.42 -9.81 -11.00
CA TRP A 81 -8.04 -9.42 -10.73
C TRP A 81 -7.19 -10.53 -10.10
N LEU A 82 -7.75 -11.69 -9.71
CA LEU A 82 -7.00 -12.80 -9.11
C LEU A 82 -5.89 -13.34 -10.04
N GLN A 83 -6.08 -13.24 -11.36
CA GLN A 83 -5.13 -13.70 -12.37
C GLN A 83 -4.49 -12.53 -13.14
N SER A 84 -4.50 -11.33 -12.57
CA SER A 84 -3.97 -10.11 -13.20
C SER A 84 -2.56 -9.77 -12.71
N ARG A 85 -1.67 -10.78 -12.57
CA ARG A 85 -0.27 -10.55 -12.20
C ARG A 85 0.42 -9.72 -13.30
N PRO A 86 1.17 -8.65 -12.96
CA PRO A 86 1.90 -7.84 -13.93
C PRO A 86 2.90 -8.66 -14.75
N THR A 87 3.29 -8.12 -15.91
CA THR A 87 4.26 -8.76 -16.80
C THR A 87 5.52 -7.92 -16.96
N PRO A 88 6.72 -8.52 -16.93
CA PRO A 88 7.96 -7.77 -17.06
C PRO A 88 8.07 -7.17 -18.47
N ARG A 89 8.58 -5.95 -18.57
CA ARG A 89 8.79 -5.29 -19.85
C ARG A 89 10.05 -5.87 -20.50
N ARG A 90 9.93 -6.32 -21.75
CA ARG A 90 11.10 -6.69 -22.56
C ARG A 90 11.68 -5.42 -23.18
N SER A 91 12.67 -4.78 -22.55
CA SER A 91 13.39 -3.66 -23.14
C SER A 91 14.85 -3.55 -22.67
N ALA A 92 15.71 -3.03 -23.55
CA ALA A 92 17.15 -2.90 -23.37
C ALA A 92 17.53 -1.56 -22.72
N LYS A 93 18.41 -1.63 -21.73
CA LYS A 93 18.94 -0.56 -20.86
C LYS A 93 19.27 0.75 -21.59
N LYS A 94 18.81 1.90 -21.06
CA LYS A 94 19.38 3.26 -21.26
C LYS A 94 18.76 4.31 -20.29
N ASN A 95 19.61 5.11 -19.65
CA ASN A 95 19.26 6.02 -18.53
C ASN A 95 18.53 7.32 -18.92
N LYS A 96 17.44 7.67 -18.20
CA LYS A 96 17.06 9.07 -17.89
C LYS A 96 15.92 9.25 -16.85
N VAL A 97 16.09 8.87 -15.58
CA VAL A 97 15.21 9.31 -14.47
C VAL A 97 16.01 9.53 -13.18
N ILE A 98 15.44 10.25 -12.20
CA ILE A 98 15.99 10.30 -10.83
C ILE A 98 15.87 8.90 -10.23
N SER A 99 16.98 8.20 -10.24
CA SER A 99 17.08 6.83 -9.75
C SER A 99 18.13 6.75 -8.64
N VAL A 100 17.85 5.92 -7.64
CA VAL A 100 18.74 5.68 -6.51
C VAL A 100 19.07 4.20 -6.48
N LYS A 101 20.36 3.89 -6.43
CA LYS A 101 20.83 2.52 -6.21
C LYS A 101 20.66 2.18 -4.73
N VAL A 102 19.87 1.16 -4.42
CA VAL A 102 19.56 0.72 -3.06
C VAL A 102 20.12 -0.68 -2.84
N ALA A 103 21.00 -0.85 -1.85
CA ALA A 103 21.59 -2.14 -1.52
C ALA A 103 20.55 -3.08 -0.90
N ARG A 104 20.62 -4.36 -1.26
CA ARG A 104 19.78 -5.42 -0.72
C ARG A 104 20.50 -6.10 0.45
N PRO A 105 19.83 -6.33 1.59
CA PRO A 105 20.48 -6.98 2.74
C PRO A 105 20.80 -8.46 2.51
N LYS A 106 20.07 -9.14 1.62
CA LYS A 106 20.26 -10.56 1.29
C LYS A 106 19.78 -10.86 -0.13
N GLN A 107 20.47 -11.78 -0.82
CA GLN A 107 20.18 -12.22 -2.20
C GLN A 107 19.75 -13.69 -2.24
N SER A 108 19.17 -14.11 -3.36
CA SER A 108 18.87 -15.52 -3.68
C SER A 108 18.23 -16.30 -2.53
N ARG A 109 17.18 -15.72 -1.92
CA ARG A 109 16.48 -16.31 -0.77
C ARG A 109 15.78 -17.60 -1.20
N SER A 110 15.78 -18.58 -0.32
CA SER A 110 15.00 -19.81 -0.50
C SER A 110 13.50 -19.53 -0.45
N LYS A 111 12.69 -20.43 -1.02
CA LYS A 111 11.22 -20.33 -0.97
C LYS A 111 10.69 -20.18 0.45
N LYS A 112 11.26 -20.93 1.40
CA LYS A 112 10.86 -20.86 2.81
C LYS A 112 11.14 -19.48 3.42
N GLU A 113 12.31 -18.91 3.15
CA GLU A 113 12.66 -17.58 3.67
C GLU A 113 11.74 -16.47 3.11
N LYS A 114 11.28 -16.63 1.87
CA LYS A 114 10.31 -15.72 1.24
C LYS A 114 8.91 -15.86 1.83
N GLU A 115 8.50 -17.09 2.14
CA GLU A 115 7.21 -17.35 2.80
C GLU A 115 7.20 -16.81 4.24
N ASP A 116 8.32 -16.94 4.95
CA ASP A 116 8.48 -16.49 6.35
C ASP A 116 8.71 -14.98 6.49
N GLU A 117 9.42 -14.34 5.55
CA GLU A 117 9.77 -12.91 5.60
C GLU A 117 9.53 -12.22 4.24
N GLU A 118 8.80 -11.10 4.25
CA GLU A 118 8.60 -10.29 3.04
C GLU A 118 9.79 -9.33 2.86
N GLU A 119 10.35 -9.23 1.65
CA GLU A 119 11.35 -8.20 1.32
C GLU A 119 10.62 -6.91 0.95
N LEU A 120 10.82 -5.85 1.76
CA LEU A 120 10.11 -4.59 1.63
C LEU A 120 11.03 -3.47 1.19
N LEU A 121 10.65 -2.73 0.14
CA LEU A 121 11.17 -1.38 -0.09
C LEU A 121 10.50 -0.42 0.89
N VAL A 122 11.29 0.33 1.65
CA VAL A 122 10.79 1.29 2.64
C VAL A 122 11.33 2.68 2.34
N ILE A 123 10.41 3.58 1.97
CA ILE A 123 10.65 5.02 1.85
C ILE A 123 10.35 5.65 3.21
N GLN A 124 11.39 6.09 3.90
CA GLN A 124 11.34 6.62 5.26
C GLN A 124 11.38 8.14 5.29
N GLY A 125 10.81 8.71 6.37
CA GLY A 125 10.83 10.16 6.59
C GLY A 125 10.15 10.92 5.46
N LEU A 126 9.02 10.39 4.97
CA LEU A 126 8.24 11.03 3.92
C LEU A 126 7.45 12.20 4.53
N GLU A 127 7.99 13.40 4.39
CA GLU A 127 7.42 14.63 4.92
C GLU A 127 6.68 15.42 3.84
N PHE A 128 5.44 15.83 4.10
CA PHE A 128 4.65 16.62 3.15
C PHE A 128 3.52 17.40 3.84
N ASP A 129 2.88 18.31 3.08
CA ASP A 129 1.66 19.00 3.51
C ASP A 129 0.42 18.13 3.28
N LYS A 130 -0.19 17.62 4.35
CA LYS A 130 -1.36 16.72 4.28
C LYS A 130 -2.60 17.40 3.69
N THR A 131 -2.64 18.73 3.59
CA THR A 131 -3.74 19.48 2.99
C THR A 131 -3.68 19.54 1.47
N LYS A 132 -2.61 19.02 0.86
CA LYS A 132 -2.37 19.00 -0.59
C LYS A 132 -2.41 17.59 -1.13
N ALA A 133 -2.91 17.45 -2.36
CA ALA A 133 -2.87 16.18 -3.06
C ALA A 133 -1.42 15.92 -3.48
N LEU A 134 -0.95 14.70 -3.26
CA LEU A 134 0.41 14.27 -3.59
C LEU A 134 0.34 12.86 -4.16
N LYS A 135 1.06 12.62 -5.26
CA LYS A 135 1.29 11.28 -5.79
C LYS A 135 2.65 11.18 -6.44
N PHE A 136 3.33 10.09 -6.14
CA PHE A 136 4.48 9.66 -6.91
C PHE A 136 4.43 8.14 -7.10
N ASP A 137 4.98 7.70 -8.22
CA ASP A 137 5.07 6.31 -8.61
C ASP A 137 6.46 5.81 -8.26
N VAL A 138 6.56 4.52 -7.92
CA VAL A 138 7.81 3.84 -7.60
C VAL A 138 8.02 2.74 -8.61
N TYR A 139 9.19 2.76 -9.23
CA TYR A 139 9.61 1.76 -10.19
C TYR A 139 10.90 1.08 -9.72
N ILE A 140 11.03 -0.21 -10.03
CA ILE A 140 12.19 -1.04 -9.72
C ILE A 140 12.80 -1.51 -11.04
N ASN A 141 14.07 -1.19 -11.23
CA ASN A 141 14.84 -1.57 -12.42
C ASN A 141 14.19 -1.19 -13.77
N ASP A 142 13.34 -0.14 -13.77
CA ASP A 142 12.84 0.48 -15.01
C ASP A 142 13.93 1.37 -15.60
N GLU A 143 14.74 0.78 -16.49
CA GLU A 143 15.89 1.40 -17.16
C GLU A 143 15.59 1.82 -18.61
N ASP A 144 14.31 2.02 -18.97
CA ASP A 144 13.91 2.49 -20.31
C ASP A 144 13.79 4.04 -20.35
N ASP A 145 13.88 4.63 -21.54
CA ASP A 145 13.67 6.07 -21.77
C ASP A 145 12.24 6.52 -21.41
N SER A 146 11.30 5.58 -21.48
CA SER A 146 9.88 5.79 -21.17
C SER A 146 9.47 4.96 -19.96
N LEU A 147 8.77 5.57 -19.02
CA LEU A 147 8.24 4.86 -17.86
C LEU A 147 7.26 3.76 -18.29
N SER A 148 7.43 2.59 -17.71
CA SER A 148 6.51 1.48 -17.88
C SER A 148 5.11 1.82 -17.37
N ALA A 149 4.12 1.18 -17.99
CA ALA A 149 2.73 1.32 -17.58
C ALA A 149 2.46 0.53 -16.28
N PRO A 150 1.39 0.85 -15.53
CA PRO A 150 1.11 0.19 -14.23
C PRO A 150 0.81 -1.31 -14.31
N ASP A 151 0.62 -1.87 -15.50
CA ASP A 151 0.45 -3.31 -15.75
C ASP A 151 1.80 -4.06 -15.92
N LYS A 152 2.92 -3.37 -15.74
CA LYS A 152 4.27 -3.92 -15.85
C LYS A 152 4.90 -4.18 -14.49
N THR A 153 5.70 -5.24 -14.41
CA THR A 153 6.33 -5.70 -13.16
C THR A 153 7.25 -4.64 -12.55
N GLU A 154 7.91 -3.83 -13.38
CA GLU A 154 8.79 -2.75 -12.91
C GLU A 154 8.02 -1.70 -12.09
N PHE A 155 6.70 -1.55 -12.30
CA PHE A 155 5.86 -0.67 -11.50
C PHE A 155 5.53 -1.32 -10.14
N ALA A 156 6.24 -0.91 -9.09
CA ALA A 156 6.06 -1.46 -7.75
C ALA A 156 4.85 -0.86 -7.01
N GLY A 157 4.43 0.36 -7.36
CA GLY A 157 3.25 0.97 -6.78
C GLY A 157 3.28 2.49 -6.74
N SER A 158 2.39 3.09 -5.96
CA SER A 158 2.29 4.54 -5.81
C SER A 158 2.00 4.95 -4.39
N PHE A 159 2.67 6.00 -3.93
CA PHE A 159 2.23 6.72 -2.75
C PHE A 159 1.17 7.74 -3.15
N VAL A 160 0.06 7.83 -2.41
CA VAL A 160 -1.02 8.79 -2.65
C VAL A 160 -1.47 9.42 -1.34
N ASN A 161 -1.51 10.76 -1.29
CA ASN A 161 -2.18 11.51 -0.23
C ASN A 161 -3.48 12.14 -0.72
N VAL A 162 -4.59 11.82 -0.06
CA VAL A 162 -5.84 12.55 -0.20
C VAL A 162 -5.79 13.77 0.73
N PRO A 163 -6.07 14.99 0.24
CA PRO A 163 -6.10 16.18 1.07
C PRO A 163 -6.95 16.02 2.33
N HIS A 164 -6.38 16.38 3.46
CA HIS A 164 -7.07 16.38 4.75
C HIS A 164 -6.95 17.74 5.43
N LYS A 165 -7.99 18.58 5.31
CA LYS A 165 -8.03 19.89 5.97
C LYS A 165 -8.51 19.73 7.42
N HIS A 166 -7.59 19.91 8.36
CA HIS A 166 -7.89 19.93 9.79
C HIS A 166 -7.26 21.14 10.47
N LYS A 167 -7.77 21.50 11.66
CA LYS A 167 -7.26 22.63 12.47
C LYS A 167 -5.85 22.38 13.01
N HIS A 168 -5.45 21.12 13.19
CA HIS A 168 -4.12 20.76 13.71
C HIS A 168 -3.13 20.48 12.58
N GLY A 169 -2.01 21.21 12.54
CA GLY A 169 -0.76 20.94 11.83
C GLY A 169 -0.86 20.55 10.35
N LYS A 170 -0.24 21.34 9.45
CA LYS A 170 -0.26 21.04 8.01
C LYS A 170 0.72 19.93 7.60
N LYS A 171 1.82 19.77 8.35
CA LYS A 171 2.86 18.80 8.03
C LYS A 171 2.50 17.41 8.54
N MET A 172 2.84 16.40 7.76
CA MET A 172 2.76 14.99 8.12
C MET A 172 4.09 14.33 7.78
N SER A 173 4.52 13.38 8.61
CA SER A 173 5.65 12.49 8.34
C SER A 173 5.14 11.06 8.39
N THR A 174 5.51 10.26 7.41
CA THR A 174 5.08 8.86 7.31
C THR A 174 6.15 7.99 6.65
N CYS A 175 5.87 6.71 6.53
CA CYS A 175 6.64 5.77 5.73
C CYS A 175 5.76 5.15 4.63
N PHE A 176 6.38 4.75 3.54
CA PHE A 176 5.71 4.02 2.46
C PHE A 176 6.45 2.71 2.22
N ARG A 177 5.71 1.60 2.22
CA ARG A 177 6.24 0.24 2.13
C ARG A 177 5.66 -0.46 0.90
N LEU A 178 6.51 -1.16 0.16
CA LEU A 178 6.16 -1.95 -1.01
C LEU A 178 6.80 -3.32 -0.91
N ALA A 179 5.98 -4.37 -1.05
CA ALA A 179 6.45 -5.75 -1.15
C ALA A 179 7.21 -5.95 -2.47
N LEU A 180 8.39 -6.57 -2.37
CA LEU A 180 9.29 -6.79 -3.50
C LEU A 180 9.39 -8.27 -3.87
N THR A 181 9.03 -9.22 -3.01
CA THR A 181 9.37 -10.64 -3.22
C THR A 181 8.89 -11.16 -4.59
N ASP A 182 7.60 -11.01 -4.90
CA ASP A 182 7.04 -11.42 -6.20
C ASP A 182 7.66 -10.62 -7.37
N LEU A 183 7.90 -9.33 -7.16
CA LEU A 183 8.46 -8.44 -8.18
C LEU A 183 9.88 -8.84 -8.58
N LEU A 184 10.72 -9.22 -7.62
CA LEU A 184 12.10 -9.62 -7.86
C LEU A 184 12.20 -10.97 -8.58
N GLU A 185 11.27 -11.89 -8.28
CA GLU A 185 11.10 -13.14 -9.02
C GLU A 185 10.70 -12.88 -10.48
N ASP A 186 9.70 -12.03 -10.69
CA ASP A 186 9.18 -11.74 -12.04
C ASP A 186 10.18 -11.00 -12.94
N LEU A 187 11.08 -10.20 -12.34
CA LEU A 187 12.15 -9.49 -13.04
C LEU A 187 13.42 -10.33 -13.23
N ASP A 188 13.52 -11.52 -12.60
CA ASP A 188 14.73 -12.37 -12.60
C ASP A 188 15.99 -11.65 -12.06
N VAL A 189 15.84 -10.90 -10.97
CA VAL A 189 16.92 -10.08 -10.36
C VAL A 189 17.21 -10.47 -8.91
N GLU A 190 16.81 -11.68 -8.50
CA GLU A 190 16.98 -12.16 -7.14
C GLU A 190 18.44 -12.28 -6.69
N GLY A 191 19.36 -12.47 -7.64
CA GLY A 191 20.81 -12.54 -7.40
C GLY A 191 21.49 -11.19 -7.27
N ASP A 192 20.82 -10.08 -7.62
CA ASP A 192 21.45 -8.76 -7.66
C ASP A 192 21.69 -8.23 -6.23
N ASP A 193 22.86 -7.63 -6.02
CA ASP A 193 23.24 -7.04 -4.72
C ASP A 193 22.47 -5.75 -4.38
N SER A 194 21.80 -5.18 -5.38
CA SER A 194 21.19 -3.86 -5.31
C SER A 194 20.15 -3.67 -6.40
N LEU A 195 19.23 -2.74 -6.16
CA LEU A 195 18.16 -2.37 -7.08
C LEU A 195 18.26 -0.90 -7.47
N ILE A 196 17.82 -0.59 -8.69
CA ILE A 196 17.62 0.78 -9.14
C ILE A 196 16.19 1.17 -8.82
N VAL A 197 16.01 2.05 -7.85
CA VAL A 197 14.71 2.57 -7.44
C VAL A 197 14.48 3.93 -8.10
N THR A 198 13.43 4.03 -8.90
CA THR A 198 13.07 5.25 -9.62
C THR A 198 11.79 5.84 -9.04
N LEU A 199 11.83 7.13 -8.66
CA LEU A 199 10.69 7.84 -8.09
C LEU A 199 10.16 8.89 -9.06
N VAL A 200 8.88 8.81 -9.39
CA VAL A 200 8.26 9.66 -10.42
C VAL A 200 7.12 10.49 -9.82
N PRO A 201 7.33 11.78 -9.54
CA PRO A 201 6.24 12.67 -9.13
C PRO A 201 5.18 12.79 -10.23
N ARG A 202 3.93 12.46 -9.92
CA ARG A 202 2.78 12.64 -10.83
C ARG A 202 2.08 13.97 -10.61
N TYR A 203 1.81 14.30 -9.36
CA TYR A 203 1.30 15.62 -8.95
C TYR A 203 1.76 15.95 -7.53
N GLY A 204 1.83 17.24 -7.22
CA GLY A 204 2.44 17.71 -5.97
C GLY A 204 3.97 17.65 -5.98
N LYS A 205 4.60 17.81 -7.16
CA LYS A 205 6.06 17.87 -7.28
C LYS A 205 6.63 18.98 -6.38
N GLY A 206 7.65 18.63 -5.59
CA GLY A 206 8.27 19.53 -4.62
C GLY A 206 7.51 19.69 -3.30
N LEU A 207 6.37 19.02 -3.12
CA LEU A 207 5.60 19.06 -1.87
C LEU A 207 5.96 17.94 -0.90
N ALA A 208 6.87 17.04 -1.29
CA ALA A 208 7.31 15.91 -0.49
C ALA A 208 8.84 15.92 -0.36
N LYS A 209 9.31 15.62 0.85
CA LYS A 209 10.72 15.35 1.15
C LYS A 209 10.83 13.91 1.60
N ILE A 210 11.86 13.22 1.12
CA ILE A 210 12.15 11.84 1.50
C ILE A 210 13.40 11.85 2.38
N GLY A 211 13.32 11.22 3.55
CA GLY A 211 14.42 11.10 4.50
C GLY A 211 15.41 9.99 4.11
N GLY A 212 14.91 8.88 3.56
CA GLY A 212 15.74 7.77 3.10
C GLY A 212 14.94 6.70 2.37
N ILE A 213 15.66 5.84 1.66
CA ILE A 213 15.12 4.65 0.98
C ILE A 213 16.01 3.48 1.38
N LYS A 214 15.39 2.40 1.85
CA LYS A 214 16.10 1.17 2.24
C LYS A 214 15.27 -0.07 1.92
N ILE A 215 15.91 -1.23 1.97
CA ILE A 215 15.24 -2.53 1.88
C ILE A 215 15.38 -3.22 3.24
N GLU A 216 14.28 -3.75 3.77
CA GLU A 216 14.25 -4.52 5.03
C GLU A 216 13.40 -5.78 4.87
N PHE A 217 13.50 -6.69 5.85
CA PHE A 217 12.68 -7.90 5.92
C PHE A 217 11.65 -7.76 7.03
N ASP A 218 10.43 -8.19 6.75
CA ASP A 218 9.33 -8.12 7.71
C ASP A 218 8.58 -9.44 7.85
N ARG A 219 8.29 -9.81 9.10
CA ARG A 219 7.64 -11.07 9.46
C ARG A 219 6.15 -10.93 9.70
N ASP A 220 5.66 -9.71 9.90
CA ASP A 220 4.30 -9.42 10.33
C ASP A 220 3.51 -8.58 9.31
#